data_AF-A0A351BG83-F1
#
_entry.id   AF-A0A351BG83-F1
#
_cell.length_a   1.000
_cell.length_b   1.000
_cell.length_c   1.000
_cell.angle_alpha   90.00
_cell.angle_beta   90.00
_cell.angle_gamma   90.00
#
_symmetry.space_group_name_H-M   'P 1'
#
loop_
_entity.id
_entity.type
_entity.pdbx_description
1 polymer ?
#
loop_
_entity_poly.entity_id
_entity_poly.type
_entity_poly.pdbx_seq_one_letter_code
_entity_poly.pdbx_strand_id
1 'polypeptide(L)'
;MIGERQTGILAVQPGFQPATNEAGAHSGPVWSLAALLLAALALRLAFFTGCFGSDEVTYTEQALKIAQGHWARSDYIGAVRLGISLPVGFLVWLFGRSEFVANLWSLLCSLGEIALVYLIARRFWGERVAVLAGLVLAFTPLHAHYAGRLMADAPLAFFVTLSFFTLFEGDRTGRR
;
A
#
# COMPACT_ATOMS: atom_id res chain seq x y z
N MET A 1 29.01 -63.96 -18.67
CA MET A 1 27.95 -63.47 -17.78
C MET A 1 28.53 -62.37 -16.89
N ILE A 2 28.41 -61.11 -17.32
CA ILE A 2 28.63 -59.93 -16.47
C ILE A 2 27.57 -58.92 -16.91
N GLY A 3 26.65 -58.61 -16.01
CA GLY A 3 25.49 -57.76 -16.27
C GLY A 3 25.84 -56.28 -16.18
N GLU A 4 25.46 -55.52 -17.21
CA GLU A 4 25.49 -54.07 -17.18
C GLU A 4 24.27 -53.55 -16.42
N ARG A 5 24.54 -52.76 -15.37
CA ARG A 5 23.52 -52.05 -14.59
C ARG A 5 22.91 -50.94 -15.44
N GLN A 6 21.60 -51.02 -15.69
CA GLN A 6 20.81 -49.86 -16.08
C GLN A 6 20.72 -48.91 -14.87
N THR A 7 21.49 -47.82 -14.91
CA THR A 7 21.28 -46.66 -14.03
C THR A 7 20.00 -45.95 -14.45
N GLY A 8 18.95 -46.16 -13.66
CA GLY A 8 17.68 -45.46 -13.81
C GLY A 8 17.89 -43.96 -13.66
N ILE A 9 17.79 -43.24 -14.78
CA ILE A 9 17.57 -41.80 -14.77
C ILE A 9 16.13 -41.61 -14.34
N LEU A 10 15.96 -41.05 -13.14
CA LEU A 10 14.67 -40.67 -12.58
C LEU A 10 14.06 -39.62 -13.52
N ALA A 11 13.12 -40.07 -14.38
CA ALA A 11 12.35 -39.19 -15.23
C ALA A 11 11.49 -38.30 -14.32
N VAL A 12 11.91 -37.05 -14.13
CA VAL A 12 11.06 -36.00 -13.57
C VAL A 12 9.90 -35.83 -14.54
N GLN A 13 8.75 -36.41 -14.19
CA GLN A 13 7.48 -36.12 -14.85
C GLN A 13 7.28 -34.60 -14.79
N PRO A 14 7.14 -33.87 -15.92
CA PRO A 14 6.73 -32.47 -15.89
C PRO A 14 5.22 -32.44 -15.59
N GLY A 15 4.87 -32.72 -14.35
CA GLY A 15 3.51 -32.76 -13.84
C GLY A 15 3.09 -31.45 -13.20
N PHE A 16 3.32 -30.33 -13.86
CA PHE A 16 2.54 -29.11 -13.61
C PHE A 16 1.96 -28.66 -14.95
N GLN A 17 0.83 -29.26 -15.31
CA GLN A 17 -0.06 -28.62 -16.26
C GLN A 17 -0.67 -27.43 -15.52
N PRO A 18 -0.36 -26.17 -15.89
CA PRO A 18 -1.13 -25.06 -15.37
C PRO A 18 -2.57 -25.36 -15.76
N ALA A 19 -3.47 -25.40 -14.78
CA ALA A 19 -4.89 -25.44 -15.06
C ALA A 19 -5.15 -24.33 -16.09
N THR A 20 -5.53 -24.72 -17.30
CA THR A 20 -6.16 -23.82 -18.27
C THR A 20 -7.53 -23.51 -17.71
N ASN A 21 -7.56 -22.82 -16.57
CA ASN A 21 -8.66 -21.93 -16.28
C ASN A 21 -8.57 -20.91 -17.41
N GLU A 22 -9.41 -21.10 -18.41
CA GLU A 22 -10.13 -20.00 -19.01
C GLU A 22 -10.81 -19.25 -17.86
N ALA A 23 -10.02 -18.52 -17.09
CA ALA A 23 -10.48 -17.50 -16.19
C ALA A 23 -10.99 -16.42 -17.12
N GLY A 24 -12.25 -16.61 -17.55
CA GLY A 24 -13.03 -15.59 -18.19
C GLY A 24 -12.75 -14.31 -17.42
N ALA A 25 -12.26 -13.31 -18.14
CA ALA A 25 -12.04 -11.99 -17.60
C ALA A 25 -13.38 -11.53 -17.02
N HIS A 26 -13.62 -11.84 -15.75
CA HIS A 26 -14.73 -11.31 -14.99
C HIS A 26 -14.38 -9.86 -14.76
N SER A 27 -14.62 -9.04 -15.79
CA SER A 27 -14.62 -7.59 -15.75
C SER A 27 -15.75 -7.18 -14.83
N GLY A 28 -15.50 -7.33 -13.53
CA GLY A 28 -16.35 -6.76 -12.51
C GLY A 28 -16.44 -5.24 -12.72
N PRO A 29 -17.55 -4.65 -12.28
CA PRO A 29 -17.88 -3.31 -12.68
C PRO A 29 -16.90 -2.31 -12.03
N VAL A 30 -16.38 -1.38 -12.83
CA VAL A 30 -15.34 -0.40 -12.44
C VAL A 30 -15.73 0.43 -11.19
N TRP A 31 -17.02 0.53 -10.89
CA TRP A 31 -17.53 1.25 -9.71
C TRP A 31 -17.21 0.57 -8.37
N SER A 32 -16.89 -0.73 -8.35
CA SER A 32 -16.62 -1.49 -7.12
C SER A 32 -15.45 -0.93 -6.32
N LEU A 33 -14.33 -0.61 -6.98
CA LEU A 33 -13.17 0.02 -6.37
C LEU A 33 -13.54 1.41 -5.83
N ALA A 34 -14.28 2.19 -6.61
CA ALA A 34 -14.72 3.53 -6.18
C ALA A 34 -15.61 3.44 -4.94
N ALA A 35 -16.59 2.53 -4.93
CA ALA A 35 -17.47 2.30 -3.79
C ALA A 35 -16.70 1.83 -2.54
N LEU A 36 -15.73 0.92 -2.72
CA LEU A 36 -14.85 0.46 -1.65
C LEU A 36 -14.04 1.62 -1.06
N LEU A 37 -13.41 2.43 -1.91
CA LEU A 37 -12.60 3.57 -1.47
C LEU A 37 -13.46 4.65 -0.80
N LEU A 38 -14.67 4.90 -1.29
CA LEU A 38 -15.61 5.82 -0.64
C LEU A 38 -16.04 5.32 0.73
N ALA A 39 -16.35 4.03 0.88
CA ALA A 39 -16.65 3.43 2.17
C ALA A 39 -15.45 3.50 3.14
N ALA A 40 -14.25 3.17 2.64
CA ALA A 40 -13.01 3.25 3.39
C ALA A 40 -12.68 4.68 3.84
N LEU A 41 -12.91 5.68 2.98
CA LEU A 41 -12.74 7.09 3.27
C LEU A 41 -13.75 7.54 4.33
N ALA A 42 -15.04 7.23 4.16
CA ALA A 42 -16.07 7.58 5.12
C ALA A 42 -15.76 7.03 6.53
N LEU A 43 -15.30 5.78 6.61
CA LEU A 43 -14.86 5.17 7.87
C LEU A 43 -13.69 5.94 8.50
N ARG A 44 -12.67 6.28 7.71
CA ARG A 44 -11.48 7.00 8.20
C ARG A 44 -11.79 8.41 8.66
N LEU A 45 -12.71 9.10 7.98
CA LEU A 45 -13.18 10.42 8.39
C LEU A 45 -14.03 10.35 9.65
N ALA A 46 -14.86 9.32 9.81
CA ALA A 46 -15.67 9.12 11.01
C ALA A 46 -14.82 8.82 12.25
N PHE A 47 -13.71 8.11 12.08
CA PHE A 47 -12.76 7.76 13.15
C PHE A 47 -11.45 8.56 13.08
N PHE A 48 -11.50 9.78 12.54
CA PHE A 48 -10.32 10.64 12.42
C PHE A 48 -9.82 11.04 13.82
N THR A 49 -8.56 10.73 14.13
CA THR A 49 -7.97 10.91 15.46
C THR A 49 -7.06 12.12 15.58
N GLY A 50 -6.53 12.63 14.47
CA GLY A 50 -5.67 13.82 14.46
C GLY A 50 -4.28 13.60 15.05
N CYS A 51 -3.64 14.68 15.50
CA CYS A 51 -2.30 14.68 16.08
C CYS A 51 -2.36 14.34 17.57
N PHE A 52 -2.01 13.11 17.93
CA PHE A 52 -2.22 12.58 19.28
C PHE A 52 -0.91 12.28 20.06
N GLY A 53 0.27 12.33 19.44
CA GLY A 53 1.55 11.95 20.06
C GLY A 53 2.74 12.86 19.71
N SER A 54 3.90 12.53 20.31
CA SER A 54 5.15 13.29 20.14
C SER A 54 5.73 13.20 18.73
N ASP A 55 5.51 12.07 18.07
CA ASP A 55 6.02 11.81 16.73
C ASP A 55 5.30 12.68 15.69
N GLU A 56 3.97 12.81 15.78
CA GLU A 56 3.18 13.68 14.92
C GLU A 56 3.64 15.14 14.99
N VAL A 57 3.94 15.63 16.21
CA VAL A 57 4.46 16.98 16.43
C VAL A 57 5.80 17.16 15.74
N THR A 58 6.72 16.20 15.92
CA THR A 58 8.05 16.25 15.30
C THR A 58 7.97 16.30 13.78
N TYR A 59 7.16 15.42 13.17
CA TYR A 59 7.03 15.37 11.71
C TYR A 59 6.37 16.63 11.16
N THR A 60 5.33 17.13 11.85
CA THR A 60 4.63 18.34 11.46
C THR A 60 5.54 19.56 11.56
N GLU A 61 6.32 19.69 12.63
CA GLU A 61 7.29 20.79 12.79
C GLU A 61 8.32 20.78 11.67
N GLN A 62 8.89 19.61 11.36
CA GLN A 62 9.85 19.49 10.26
C GLN A 62 9.20 19.79 8.90
N ALA A 63 7.98 19.30 8.66
CA ALA A 63 7.23 19.57 7.44
C ALA A 63 6.96 21.07 7.26
N LEU A 64 6.65 21.80 8.33
CA LEU A 64 6.44 23.25 8.30
C LEU A 64 7.73 24.00 7.95
N LYS A 65 8.87 23.59 8.52
CA LYS A 65 10.19 24.16 8.16
C LYS A 65 10.49 23.97 6.67
N ILE A 66 10.27 22.76 6.16
CA ILE A 66 10.44 22.43 4.73
C ILE A 66 9.51 23.28 3.86
N ALA A 67 8.23 23.39 4.22
CA ALA A 67 7.24 24.19 3.49
C ALA A 67 7.62 25.69 3.41
N GLN A 68 8.37 26.19 4.39
CA GLN A 68 8.89 27.56 4.44
C GLN A 68 10.25 27.72 3.75
N GLY A 69 10.79 26.67 3.13
CA GLY A 69 12.11 26.69 2.49
C GLY A 69 13.30 26.54 3.44
N HIS A 70 13.06 26.17 4.70
CA HIS A 70 14.13 25.88 5.66
C HIS A 70 14.51 24.39 5.61
N TRP A 71 15.59 24.09 4.88
CA TRP A 71 16.08 22.74 4.65
C TRP A 71 17.16 22.28 5.65
N ALA A 72 17.22 22.91 6.83
CA ALA A 72 18.21 22.58 7.84
C ALA A 72 18.05 21.12 8.30
N ARG A 73 19.18 20.41 8.38
CA ARG A 73 19.23 19.06 8.93
C ARG A 73 18.98 19.11 10.43
N SER A 74 18.06 18.26 10.90
CA SER A 74 17.85 18.06 12.34
C SER A 74 18.80 16.99 12.88
N ASP A 75 19.25 17.16 14.12
CA ASP A 75 20.04 16.16 14.85
C ASP A 75 19.15 15.09 15.51
N TYR A 76 17.83 15.30 15.50
CA TYR A 76 16.86 14.34 16.03
C TYR A 76 16.43 13.32 14.98
N ILE A 77 16.52 12.03 15.32
CA ILE A 77 16.23 10.92 14.40
C ILE A 77 14.79 10.93 13.87
N GLY A 78 13.82 11.37 14.67
CA GLY A 78 12.43 11.48 14.21
C GLY A 78 12.25 12.55 13.14
N ALA A 79 13.04 13.63 13.19
CA ALA A 79 12.92 14.76 12.28
C ALA A 79 13.64 14.55 10.94
N VAL A 80 14.48 13.51 10.80
CA VAL A 80 15.18 13.19 9.53
C VAL A 80 14.39 12.23 8.63
N ARG A 81 13.16 11.85 9.01
CA ARG A 81 12.27 10.98 8.22
C ARG A 81 11.67 11.72 7.02
N LEU A 82 12.49 11.97 6.00
CA LEU A 82 12.11 12.72 4.80
C LEU A 82 10.93 12.10 4.04
N GLY A 83 10.76 10.77 4.08
CA GLY A 83 9.60 10.08 3.51
C GLY A 83 8.26 10.45 4.15
N ILE A 84 8.29 11.15 5.29
CA ILE A 84 7.12 11.73 5.97
C ILE A 84 7.13 13.25 5.80
N SER A 85 8.22 13.91 6.21
CA SER A 85 8.24 15.37 6.30
C SER A 85 8.18 16.07 4.94
N LEU A 86 8.72 15.47 3.86
CA LEU A 86 8.65 16.05 2.51
C LEU A 86 7.23 16.06 1.93
N PRO A 87 6.52 14.92 1.81
CA PRO A 87 5.17 14.93 1.26
C PRO A 87 4.20 15.74 2.12
N VAL A 88 4.34 15.69 3.45
CA VAL A 88 3.52 16.54 4.34
C VAL A 88 3.84 18.02 4.14
N GLY A 89 5.11 18.40 4.05
CA GLY A 89 5.52 19.79 3.81
C GLY A 89 4.99 20.31 2.47
N PHE A 90 5.01 19.47 1.43
CA PHE A 90 4.40 19.79 0.14
C PHE A 90 2.88 20.01 0.24
N LEU A 91 2.16 19.13 0.94
CA LEU A 91 0.71 19.28 1.14
C LEU A 91 0.37 20.53 1.95
N VAL A 92 1.16 20.83 2.99
CA VAL A 92 1.03 22.05 3.79
C VAL A 92 1.30 23.30 2.95
N TRP A 93 2.29 23.26 2.06
CA TRP A 93 2.57 24.36 1.13
C TRP A 93 1.40 24.59 0.15
N LEU A 94 0.74 23.52 -0.31
CA LEU A 94 -0.35 23.59 -1.28
C LEU A 94 -1.71 24.00 -0.67
N PHE A 95 -2.08 23.40 0.47
CA PHE A 95 -3.40 23.56 1.08
C PHE A 95 -3.38 24.44 2.35
N GLY A 96 -2.21 24.90 2.76
CA GLY A 96 -2.03 25.66 3.99
C GLY A 96 -1.93 24.78 5.23
N ARG A 97 -1.86 25.45 6.38
CA ARG A 97 -1.65 24.82 7.68
C ARG A 97 -2.97 24.38 8.28
N SER A 98 -3.18 23.07 8.38
CA SER A 98 -4.23 22.49 9.21
C SER A 98 -3.82 21.11 9.69
N GLU A 99 -4.43 20.66 10.78
CA GLU A 99 -4.24 19.30 11.30
C GLU A 99 -4.69 18.24 10.29
N PHE A 100 -5.79 18.50 9.57
CA PHE A 100 -6.25 17.62 8.51
C PHE A 100 -5.22 17.48 7.39
N VAL A 101 -4.64 18.59 6.92
CA VAL A 101 -3.60 18.59 5.87
C VAL A 101 -2.34 17.85 6.32
N ALA A 102 -1.96 17.95 7.59
CA ALA A 102 -0.82 17.21 8.14
C ALA A 102 -1.04 15.69 8.06
N ASN A 103 -2.27 15.23 8.36
CA ASN A 103 -2.64 13.81 8.33
C ASN A 103 -3.04 13.30 6.93
N LEU A 104 -3.22 14.20 5.95
CA LEU A 104 -3.65 13.87 4.61
C LEU A 104 -2.70 12.88 3.92
N TRP A 105 -1.40 12.98 4.19
CA TRP A 105 -0.42 12.03 3.65
C TRP A 105 -0.70 10.58 4.09
N SER A 106 -0.89 10.35 5.40
CA SER A 106 -1.24 9.03 5.93
C SER A 106 -2.57 8.52 5.38
N LEU A 107 -3.56 9.41 5.25
CA LEU A 107 -4.87 9.07 4.69
C LEU A 107 -4.75 8.60 3.23
N LEU A 108 -4.00 9.34 2.41
CA LEU A 108 -3.75 8.99 1.02
C LEU A 108 -2.99 7.67 0.88
N CYS A 109 -1.96 7.43 1.70
CA CYS A 109 -1.24 6.16 1.71
C CYS A 109 -2.15 5.00 2.10
N SER A 110 -3.00 5.15 3.13
CA SER A 110 -3.94 4.11 3.56
C SER A 110 -4.96 3.75 2.46
N LEU A 111 -5.53 4.75 1.78
CA LEU A 111 -6.45 4.53 0.66
C LEU A 111 -5.74 3.92 -0.56
N GLY A 112 -4.52 4.40 -0.84
CA GLY A 112 -3.66 3.85 -1.89
C GLY A 112 -3.34 2.38 -1.66
N GLU A 113 -3.10 1.98 -0.42
CA GLU A 113 -2.81 0.59 -0.06
C GLU A 113 -4.04 -0.31 -0.31
N ILE A 114 -5.23 0.13 0.09
CA ILE A 114 -6.49 -0.58 -0.21
C ILE A 114 -6.67 -0.73 -1.72
N ALA A 115 -6.40 0.32 -2.49
CA ALA A 115 -6.47 0.25 -3.94
C ALA A 115 -5.48 -0.76 -4.52
N LEU A 116 -4.24 -0.80 -4.04
CA LEU A 116 -3.24 -1.77 -4.49
C LEU A 116 -3.63 -3.21 -4.15
N VAL A 117 -4.07 -3.47 -2.91
CA VAL A 117 -4.56 -4.80 -2.51
C VAL A 117 -5.74 -5.24 -3.36
N TYR A 118 -6.67 -4.32 -3.63
CA TYR A 118 -7.78 -4.57 -4.55
C TYR A 118 -7.29 -4.94 -5.96
N LEU A 119 -6.36 -4.17 -6.53
CA LEU A 119 -5.84 -4.41 -7.88
C LEU A 119 -5.11 -5.75 -7.98
N ILE A 120 -4.27 -6.08 -6.99
CA ILE A 120 -3.59 -7.38 -6.90
C ILE A 120 -4.65 -8.48 -6.83
N ALA A 121 -5.57 -8.41 -5.87
CA ALA A 121 -6.54 -9.47 -5.66
C ALA A 121 -7.48 -9.68 -6.87
N ARG A 122 -7.88 -8.58 -7.53
CA ARG A 122 -8.69 -8.62 -8.76
C ARG A 122 -7.96 -9.35 -9.87
N ARG A 123 -6.65 -9.17 -9.97
CA ARG A 123 -5.83 -9.75 -11.02
C ARG A 123 -5.64 -11.27 -10.86
N PHE A 124 -5.50 -11.75 -9.63
CA PHE A 124 -5.24 -13.17 -9.35
C PHE A 124 -6.50 -14.00 -9.11
N TRP A 125 -7.51 -13.44 -8.46
CA TRP A 125 -8.70 -14.17 -8.01
C TRP A 125 -10.04 -13.56 -8.45
N GLY A 126 -9.98 -12.47 -9.23
CA GLY A 126 -11.17 -11.79 -9.76
C GLY A 126 -11.82 -10.81 -8.79
N GLU A 127 -12.86 -10.14 -9.28
CA GLU A 127 -13.50 -8.99 -8.62
C GLU A 127 -14.01 -9.27 -7.20
N ARG A 128 -14.68 -10.41 -7.02
CA ARG A 128 -15.34 -10.73 -5.75
C ARG A 128 -14.32 -10.83 -4.62
N VAL A 129 -13.20 -11.51 -4.89
CA VAL A 129 -12.10 -11.65 -3.93
C VAL A 129 -11.40 -10.31 -3.70
N ALA A 130 -11.30 -9.47 -4.73
CA ALA A 130 -10.76 -8.12 -4.61
C ALA A 130 -11.55 -7.24 -3.64
N VAL A 131 -12.89 -7.23 -3.80
CA VAL A 131 -13.78 -6.48 -2.91
C VAL A 131 -13.66 -7.02 -1.48
N LEU A 132 -13.67 -8.35 -1.29
CA LEU A 132 -13.55 -8.94 0.05
C LEU A 132 -12.20 -8.62 0.70
N ALA A 133 -11.09 -8.78 -0.02
CA ALA A 133 -9.75 -8.45 0.50
C ALA A 133 -9.64 -6.96 0.85
N GLY A 134 -10.15 -6.09 -0.02
CA GLY A 134 -10.21 -4.65 0.22
C GLY A 134 -11.08 -4.28 1.42
N LEU A 135 -12.24 -4.92 1.60
CA LEU A 135 -13.10 -4.72 2.77
C LEU A 135 -12.41 -5.17 4.06
N VAL A 136 -11.77 -6.34 4.06
CA VAL A 136 -11.02 -6.83 5.23
C VAL A 136 -9.98 -5.81 5.66
N LEU A 137 -9.18 -5.29 4.72
CA LEU A 137 -8.17 -4.27 5.03
C LEU A 137 -8.83 -2.94 5.46
N ALA A 138 -9.84 -2.48 4.71
CA ALA A 138 -10.50 -1.20 4.97
C ALA A 138 -11.14 -1.12 6.36
N PHE A 139 -11.71 -2.23 6.84
CA PHE A 139 -12.37 -2.35 8.15
C PHE A 139 -11.44 -2.87 9.26
N THR A 140 -10.18 -3.17 8.96
CA THR A 140 -9.20 -3.53 10.00
C THR A 140 -9.01 -2.32 10.93
N PRO A 141 -9.39 -2.40 12.22
CA PRO A 141 -9.43 -1.22 13.09
C PRO A 141 -8.08 -0.54 13.22
N LEU A 142 -7.01 -1.32 13.28
CA LEU A 142 -5.64 -0.81 13.35
C LEU A 142 -5.28 0.00 12.10
N HIS A 143 -5.63 -0.49 10.92
CA HIS A 143 -5.36 0.18 9.64
C HIS A 143 -6.16 1.48 9.52
N ALA A 144 -7.43 1.47 9.91
CA ALA A 144 -8.27 2.66 9.94
C ALA A 144 -7.77 3.71 10.96
N HIS A 145 -7.31 3.27 12.14
CA HIS A 145 -6.75 4.15 13.17
C HIS A 145 -5.49 4.87 12.69
N TYR A 146 -4.54 4.15 12.07
CA TYR A 146 -3.31 4.75 11.55
C TYR A 146 -3.52 5.62 10.30
N ALA A 147 -4.63 5.46 9.58
CA ALA A 147 -4.95 6.33 8.45
C ALA A 147 -5.18 7.79 8.86
N GLY A 148 -5.70 8.02 10.08
CA GLY A 148 -5.98 9.34 10.62
C GLY A 148 -4.85 9.97 11.42
N ARG A 149 -3.68 9.29 11.51
CA ARG A 149 -2.53 9.74 12.29
C ARG A 149 -1.30 9.91 11.43
N LEU A 150 -0.53 10.97 11.68
CA LEU A 150 0.72 11.23 11.00
C LEU A 150 1.83 10.34 11.56
N MET A 151 1.77 9.04 11.24
CA MET A 151 2.75 8.03 11.60
C MET A 151 3.46 7.50 10.37
N ALA A 152 4.61 6.85 10.57
CA ALA A 152 5.34 6.21 9.50
C ALA A 152 4.71 4.90 9.00
N ASP A 153 3.77 4.32 9.78
CA ASP A 153 3.15 3.03 9.49
C ASP A 153 2.37 3.01 8.18
N ALA A 154 1.48 3.99 7.95
CA ALA A 154 0.64 4.01 6.75
C ALA A 154 1.47 4.22 5.45
N PRO A 155 2.43 5.18 5.40
CA PRO A 155 3.34 5.28 4.26
C PRO A 155 4.19 4.04 4.05
N LEU A 156 4.73 3.43 5.12
CA LEU A 156 5.51 2.20 5.03
C LEU A 156 4.69 1.06 4.42
N ALA A 157 3.49 0.81 4.96
CA ALA A 157 2.60 -0.25 4.49
C ALA A 157 2.21 -0.05 3.01
N PHE A 158 1.90 1.18 2.62
CA PHE A 158 1.64 1.55 1.23
C PHE A 158 2.82 1.24 0.31
N PHE A 159 4.03 1.74 0.63
CA PHE A 159 5.19 1.56 -0.24
C PHE A 159 5.66 0.11 -0.30
N VAL A 160 5.56 -0.66 0.79
CA VAL A 160 5.82 -2.11 0.78
C VAL A 160 4.84 -2.81 -0.15
N THR A 161 3.54 -2.51 -0.05
CA THR A 161 2.51 -3.07 -0.93
C THR A 161 2.75 -2.67 -2.39
N LEU A 162 3.16 -1.42 -2.64
CA LEU A 162 3.51 -0.93 -3.97
C LEU A 162 4.75 -1.65 -4.54
N SER A 163 5.76 -1.93 -3.73
CA SER A 163 6.91 -2.73 -4.14
C SER A 163 6.49 -4.13 -4.59
N PHE A 164 5.61 -4.80 -3.85
CA PHE A 164 5.06 -6.09 -4.29
C PHE A 164 4.23 -5.97 -5.57
N PHE A 165 3.35 -4.96 -5.65
CA PHE A 165 2.55 -4.71 -6.85
C PHE A 165 3.42 -4.53 -8.10
N THR A 166 4.44 -3.67 -8.03
CA THR A 166 5.34 -3.39 -9.15
C THR A 166 6.22 -4.59 -9.50
N LEU A 167 6.67 -5.35 -8.50
CA LEU A 167 7.40 -6.61 -8.72
C LEU A 167 6.55 -7.62 -9.49
N PHE A 168 5.28 -7.80 -9.09
CA PHE A 168 4.35 -8.70 -9.77
C PHE A 168 4.03 -8.24 -11.20
N GLU A 169 3.86 -6.94 -11.44
CA GLU A 169 3.66 -6.42 -12.79
C GLU A 169 4.91 -6.54 -13.66
N GLY A 170 6.10 -6.36 -13.06
CA GLY A 170 7.39 -6.51 -13.73
C GLY A 170 7.64 -7.94 -14.21
N ASP A 171 7.46 -8.93 -13.33
CA ASP A 171 7.64 -10.36 -13.66
C ASP A 171 6.73 -10.79 -14.81
N ARG A 172 5.49 -10.28 -14.84
CA ARG A 172 4.51 -10.58 -15.88
C ARG A 172 4.81 -9.95 -17.23
N THR A 173 5.42 -8.77 -17.25
CA THR A 173 5.69 -8.05 -18.50
C THR A 173 6.89 -8.64 -19.26
N GLY A 174 7.65 -9.55 -18.63
CA GLY A 174 8.74 -10.29 -19.28
C GLY A 174 9.91 -9.41 -19.73
N ARG A 175 9.94 -8.14 -19.31
CA ARG A 175 11.06 -7.21 -19.55
C ARG A 175 12.16 -7.53 -18.53
N ARG A 176 12.97 -8.55 -18.85
CA ARG A 176 14.28 -8.76 -18.24
C ARG A 176 15.31 -7.89 -18.94
#